data_AF-A0A3B8KXJ4-F1
#
_entry.id   AF-A0A3B8KXJ4-F1
#
_cell.length_a   1.000
_cell.length_b   1.000
_cell.length_c   1.000
_cell.angle_alpha   90.00
_cell.angle_beta   90.00
_cell.angle_gamma   90.00
#
_symmetry.space_group_name_H-M   'P 1'
#
loop_
_entity.id
_entity.type
_entity.pdbx_description
1 polymer ?
#
loop_
_entity_poly.entity_id
_entity_poly.type
_entity_poly.pdbx_seq_one_letter_code
_entity_poly.pdbx_strand_id
1 'polypeptide(L)'
;MSHLDVDHCTIFASHRYGALGSESAGRVRLTNSIVAQMGSLRIPALTGHAGGDHNCLWHVAVSYGKGWNGSAEGRPGKHDIQADPGFLSRDPSHPQFLRIPTNSPLATAADDGGYLGAFKPVPIPATPTLPVIDVREFGAVGDGKHDDAPAIQAAVRLAEQLGGGRVVIPATDAFYLLGSTIRIRRHHVTLTGPKARLKLKNGVGRIHLLHIGGDGATRSVAEHIQVSGLLLDGNYRRQPQQRAGGLPRCIWVEHAGHVVIRDITVNDAWCGVSLATNTRDCLVENVTVTDWDHDAFGASGWGVNGGCTDVTFRRCRAVDTPQCVKAWEVEEGAQRILLEDCVVENLGGTGTGFYIRHHGYRWPVLVDDVTFRRCRVSKVNGDGFRIATSPGPQIRPGIRTRNIRLLDCQCVGRTTIAWGVENILVRGGRFDGPVCLGFAAGTKPLEGNGTKGPVRSVTLQETRTGQLLINSQIGNPTGKLGDTIHPDYVPRIRLLQVQQDRPARIIGEGARIEIRDGSPE
;
A
#
# COMPACT_ATOMS: atom_id res chain seq x y z
N MET A 1 35.40 -34.87 -4.39
CA MET A 1 34.79 -33.76 -3.64
C MET A 1 33.52 -33.38 -4.37
N SER A 2 32.42 -33.14 -3.65
CA SER A 2 31.14 -32.75 -4.27
C SER A 2 30.96 -31.24 -4.12
N HIS A 3 30.53 -30.57 -5.19
CA HIS A 3 30.19 -29.15 -5.17
C HIS A 3 28.69 -29.01 -5.40
N LEU A 4 28.05 -28.10 -4.68
CA LEU A 4 26.63 -27.80 -4.78
C LEU A 4 26.47 -26.31 -5.11
N ASP A 5 26.01 -26.01 -6.31
CA ASP A 5 25.66 -24.64 -6.70
C ASP A 5 24.12 -24.52 -6.66
N VAL A 6 23.59 -23.59 -5.84
CA VAL A 6 22.17 -23.36 -5.58
C VAL A 6 21.78 -22.00 -6.16
N ASP A 7 20.85 -22.00 -7.12
CA ASP A 7 20.48 -20.79 -7.86
C ASP A 7 18.96 -20.58 -7.88
N HIS A 8 18.53 -19.34 -7.62
CA HIS A 8 17.12 -18.90 -7.58
C HIS A 8 16.17 -19.72 -6.66
N CYS A 9 16.69 -20.37 -5.61
CA CYS A 9 15.91 -21.23 -4.71
C CYS A 9 15.49 -20.52 -3.41
N THR A 10 14.42 -21.01 -2.76
CA THR A 10 14.06 -20.65 -1.38
C THR A 10 14.12 -21.88 -0.49
N ILE A 11 14.90 -21.80 0.59
CA ILE A 11 15.17 -22.89 1.52
C ILE A 11 14.57 -22.55 2.88
N PHE A 12 13.77 -23.46 3.44
CA PHE A 12 13.16 -23.32 4.76
C PHE A 12 13.62 -24.45 5.68
N ALA A 13 14.28 -24.10 6.80
CA ALA A 13 14.82 -25.06 7.76
C ALA A 13 14.19 -24.89 9.16
N SER A 14 13.51 -25.92 9.63
CA SER A 14 12.85 -25.98 10.95
C SER A 14 13.65 -26.73 12.02
N HIS A 15 14.88 -27.17 11.69
CA HIS A 15 15.65 -28.12 12.49
C HIS A 15 16.96 -27.52 13.06
N ARG A 16 17.57 -28.24 14.01
CA ARG A 16 18.65 -27.72 14.87
C ARG A 16 20.02 -27.62 14.18
N TYR A 17 20.19 -28.22 13.00
CA TYR A 17 21.47 -28.48 12.33
C TYR A 17 21.94 -27.39 11.33
N GLY A 18 21.22 -26.26 11.22
CA GLY A 18 21.46 -25.23 10.20
C GLY A 18 20.46 -25.34 9.05
N ALA A 19 20.66 -24.55 7.98
CA ALA A 19 19.83 -24.64 6.76
C ALA A 19 20.61 -25.20 5.56
N LEU A 20 21.88 -24.84 5.44
CA LEU A 20 22.86 -25.47 4.53
C LEU A 20 24.23 -25.51 5.20
N GLY A 21 24.94 -26.62 5.05
CA GLY A 21 26.30 -26.79 5.57
C GLY A 21 27.15 -27.67 4.64
N SER A 22 28.47 -27.47 4.66
CA SER A 22 29.42 -28.38 4.01
C SER A 22 30.40 -28.94 5.04
N GLU A 23 30.31 -30.25 5.27
CA GLU A 23 31.12 -30.98 6.27
C GLU A 23 32.39 -31.62 5.66
N SER A 24 32.72 -31.30 4.41
CA SER A 24 33.94 -31.77 3.72
C SER A 24 34.56 -30.66 2.88
N ALA A 25 35.66 -30.93 2.19
CA ALA A 25 36.32 -29.98 1.26
C ALA A 25 35.50 -29.62 0.00
N GLY A 26 34.22 -30.03 -0.06
CA GLY A 26 33.26 -29.54 -1.04
C GLY A 26 32.92 -28.05 -0.83
N ARG A 27 32.35 -27.41 -1.86
CA ARG A 27 31.86 -26.03 -1.78
C ARG A 27 30.34 -26.02 -1.91
N VAL A 28 29.68 -25.09 -1.23
CA VAL A 28 28.27 -24.76 -1.50
C VAL A 28 28.22 -23.30 -1.96
N ARG A 29 27.84 -23.05 -3.21
CA ARG A 29 27.66 -21.69 -3.75
C ARG A 29 26.19 -21.33 -3.81
N LEU A 30 25.79 -20.18 -3.27
CA LEU A 30 24.45 -19.65 -3.47
C LEU A 30 24.47 -18.46 -4.45
N THR A 31 23.42 -18.38 -5.27
CA THR A 31 23.15 -17.25 -6.18
C THR A 31 21.65 -16.96 -6.13
N ASN A 32 21.26 -15.69 -5.98
CA ASN A 32 19.87 -15.20 -5.98
C ASN A 32 18.88 -16.02 -5.12
N SER A 33 19.36 -16.66 -4.06
CA SER A 33 18.61 -17.61 -3.25
C SER A 33 18.30 -17.05 -1.86
N ILE A 34 17.26 -17.59 -1.24
CA ILE A 34 16.72 -17.18 0.06
C ILE A 34 16.89 -18.34 1.06
N VAL A 35 17.34 -18.03 2.28
CA VAL A 35 17.45 -19.01 3.36
C VAL A 35 16.69 -18.51 4.60
N ALA A 36 15.68 -19.27 5.03
CA ALA A 36 14.87 -18.98 6.21
C ALA A 36 14.99 -20.11 7.23
N GLN A 37 15.39 -19.78 8.47
CA GLN A 37 15.56 -20.76 9.53
C GLN A 37 14.75 -20.39 10.78
N MET A 38 14.09 -21.38 11.39
CA MET A 38 13.59 -21.27 12.77
C MET A 38 14.80 -21.25 13.72
N GLY A 39 14.96 -20.19 14.50
CA GLY A 39 16.24 -19.88 15.18
C GLY A 39 16.85 -21.02 16.00
N SER A 40 18.11 -21.38 15.68
CA SER A 40 18.92 -22.30 16.47
C SER A 40 19.83 -21.53 17.43
N LEU A 41 19.89 -21.96 18.70
CA LEU A 41 20.72 -21.32 19.74
C LEU A 41 22.23 -21.61 19.61
N ARG A 42 22.66 -22.45 18.66
CA ARG A 42 24.04 -22.97 18.59
C ARG A 42 24.68 -23.04 17.20
N ILE A 43 23.89 -23.01 16.12
CA ILE A 43 24.40 -23.28 14.77
C ILE A 43 23.85 -22.21 13.80
N PRO A 44 24.70 -21.46 13.07
CA PRO A 44 24.26 -20.47 12.09
C PRO A 44 23.62 -21.13 10.86
N ALA A 45 22.82 -20.38 10.10
CA ALA A 45 22.08 -20.91 8.96
C ALA A 45 22.97 -21.41 7.80
N LEU A 46 24.20 -20.90 7.70
CA LEU A 46 25.26 -21.37 6.80
C LEU A 46 26.48 -21.82 7.61
N THR A 47 27.05 -22.99 7.30
CA THR A 47 28.26 -23.53 7.95
C THR A 47 29.28 -24.12 6.95
N GLY A 48 30.54 -24.19 7.36
CA GLY A 48 31.63 -24.74 6.53
C GLY A 48 31.99 -23.85 5.34
N HIS A 49 32.35 -24.45 4.21
CA HIS A 49 32.69 -23.74 2.96
C HIS A 49 31.46 -23.30 2.13
N ALA A 50 30.40 -22.86 2.79
CA ALA A 50 29.16 -22.37 2.17
C ALA A 50 29.16 -20.83 2.05
N GLY A 51 28.81 -20.28 0.88
CA GLY A 51 28.72 -18.82 0.68
C GLY A 51 28.29 -18.41 -0.74
N GLY A 52 28.08 -17.11 -0.97
CA GLY A 52 27.68 -16.57 -2.28
C GLY A 52 26.76 -15.36 -2.17
N ASP A 53 26.18 -14.91 -3.30
CA ASP A 53 25.21 -13.81 -3.32
C ASP A 53 23.83 -14.32 -2.88
N HIS A 54 23.44 -13.97 -1.66
CA HIS A 54 22.21 -14.42 -1.01
C HIS A 54 21.42 -13.22 -0.48
N ASN A 55 20.11 -13.21 -0.73
CA ASN A 55 19.29 -12.00 -0.55
C ASN A 55 18.60 -11.89 0.82
N CYS A 56 18.58 -12.97 1.63
CA CYS A 56 18.04 -12.94 2.98
C CYS A 56 18.50 -14.11 3.85
N LEU A 57 18.73 -13.81 5.14
CA LEU A 57 18.94 -14.79 6.20
C LEU A 57 17.91 -14.50 7.32
N TRP A 58 16.82 -15.26 7.35
CA TRP A 58 15.75 -15.05 8.34
C TRP A 58 15.99 -15.85 9.62
N HIS A 59 16.04 -15.16 10.76
CA HIS A 59 15.93 -15.73 12.10
C HIS A 59 14.56 -15.37 12.70
N VAL A 60 13.68 -16.36 12.88
CA VAL A 60 12.45 -16.17 13.65
C VAL A 60 12.80 -16.11 15.14
N ALA A 61 12.39 -15.04 15.82
CA ALA A 61 12.72 -14.82 17.22
C ALA A 61 11.91 -15.74 18.16
N VAL A 62 12.54 -16.23 19.24
CA VAL A 62 11.88 -16.91 20.37
C VAL A 62 12.15 -16.12 21.66
N SER A 63 11.18 -16.06 22.59
CA SER A 63 11.21 -15.17 23.76
C SER A 63 12.38 -15.43 24.72
N TYR A 64 13.00 -14.36 25.22
CA TYR A 64 13.90 -14.43 26.38
C TYR A 64 13.22 -13.78 27.59
N GLY A 65 12.51 -14.59 28.39
CA GLY A 65 11.68 -14.07 29.48
C GLY A 65 10.59 -13.10 28.99
N LYS A 66 10.39 -11.99 29.70
CA LYS A 66 9.36 -10.98 29.39
C LYS A 66 9.80 -9.93 28.35
N GLY A 67 10.61 -10.28 27.35
CA GLY A 67 11.08 -9.31 26.34
C GLY A 67 11.78 -9.88 25.10
N TRP A 68 12.09 -8.96 24.17
CA TRP A 68 12.78 -9.18 22.89
C TRP A 68 14.01 -8.25 22.79
N ASN A 69 15.05 -8.67 22.06
CA ASN A 69 16.38 -8.05 21.82
C ASN A 69 16.47 -6.49 21.91
N GLY A 70 17.53 -5.84 22.42
CA GLY A 70 18.79 -6.30 23.05
C GLY A 70 19.94 -5.27 22.90
N SER A 71 20.97 -5.30 23.78
CA SER A 71 22.29 -4.64 23.59
C SER A 71 23.34 -5.28 24.51
N ALA A 72 24.62 -4.95 24.29
CA ALA A 72 25.77 -5.42 25.07
C ALA A 72 25.78 -5.00 26.56
N GLU A 73 24.85 -4.14 26.98
CA GLU A 73 24.74 -3.62 28.36
C GLU A 73 23.37 -3.93 29.00
N GLY A 74 22.54 -4.77 28.36
CA GLY A 74 21.17 -5.02 28.81
C GLY A 74 20.21 -3.85 28.59
N ARG A 75 20.50 -2.95 27.64
CA ARG A 75 19.61 -1.86 27.19
C ARG A 75 19.07 -2.17 25.78
N PRO A 76 17.96 -1.58 25.31
CA PRO A 76 17.46 -1.86 23.97
C PRO A 76 18.23 -1.12 22.87
N GLY A 77 18.80 -1.85 21.91
CA GLY A 77 19.17 -1.36 20.58
C GLY A 77 17.96 -1.32 19.65
N LYS A 78 17.99 -0.45 18.62
CA LYS A 78 16.91 -0.40 17.62
C LYS A 78 17.05 -1.55 16.62
N HIS A 79 15.93 -2.20 16.29
CA HIS A 79 15.84 -3.10 15.14
C HIS A 79 16.18 -2.36 13.84
N ASP A 80 17.03 -2.97 13.01
CA ASP A 80 17.16 -2.58 11.62
C ASP A 80 16.02 -3.23 10.82
N ILE A 81 15.10 -2.39 10.36
CA ILE A 81 13.92 -2.74 9.56
C ILE A 81 14.05 -2.18 8.13
N GLN A 82 15.26 -1.83 7.69
CA GLN A 82 15.48 -0.93 6.55
C GLN A 82 16.14 -1.58 5.32
N ALA A 83 16.45 -2.88 5.37
CA ALA A 83 16.79 -3.67 4.19
C ALA A 83 15.51 -4.21 3.51
N ASP A 84 15.24 -3.74 2.29
CA ASP A 84 14.15 -4.20 1.42
C ASP A 84 14.50 -5.55 0.76
N PRO A 85 13.81 -6.66 1.08
CA PRO A 85 14.18 -7.98 0.56
C PRO A 85 13.63 -8.31 -0.83
N GLY A 86 12.64 -7.56 -1.34
CA GLY A 86 11.87 -7.93 -2.54
C GLY A 86 11.25 -9.35 -2.46
N PHE A 87 10.24 -9.56 -1.61
CA PHE A 87 9.86 -10.92 -1.17
C PHE A 87 8.49 -11.46 -1.63
N LEU A 88 8.39 -12.80 -1.60
CA LEU A 88 7.34 -13.70 -2.08
C LEU A 88 5.96 -13.52 -1.40
N SER A 89 4.88 -13.78 -2.16
CA SER A 89 3.51 -13.86 -1.65
C SER A 89 3.28 -15.15 -0.84
N ARG A 90 2.37 -15.07 0.15
CA ARG A 90 1.95 -16.19 1.00
C ARG A 90 0.64 -16.85 0.55
N ASP A 91 0.00 -16.34 -0.49
CA ASP A 91 -1.22 -16.92 -1.06
C ASP A 91 -0.87 -18.07 -2.03
N PRO A 92 -1.32 -19.33 -1.79
CA PRO A 92 -1.05 -20.46 -2.67
C PRO A 92 -1.61 -20.32 -4.10
N SER A 93 -2.49 -19.34 -4.35
CA SER A 93 -3.00 -18.97 -5.67
C SER A 93 -2.07 -18.04 -6.47
N HIS A 94 -1.14 -17.34 -5.81
CA HIS A 94 -0.31 -16.30 -6.42
C HIS A 94 0.76 -16.88 -7.37
N PRO A 95 1.05 -16.25 -8.54
CA PRO A 95 2.07 -16.74 -9.49
C PRO A 95 3.51 -16.70 -8.97
N GLN A 96 3.76 -16.05 -7.83
CA GLN A 96 5.05 -16.06 -7.12
C GLN A 96 5.03 -16.95 -5.85
N PHE A 97 4.03 -17.82 -5.69
CA PHE A 97 4.02 -18.81 -4.62
C PHE A 97 4.76 -20.09 -5.05
N LEU A 98 5.66 -20.58 -4.21
CA LEU A 98 6.43 -21.79 -4.50
C LEU A 98 5.54 -23.04 -4.43
N ARG A 99 5.27 -23.66 -5.59
CA ARG A 99 4.58 -24.94 -5.69
C ARG A 99 5.60 -26.06 -5.95
N ILE A 100 5.67 -27.05 -5.05
CA ILE A 100 6.47 -28.26 -5.26
C ILE A 100 5.53 -29.37 -5.76
N PRO A 101 5.70 -29.87 -7.01
CA PRO A 101 4.93 -31.00 -7.51
C PRO A 101 5.20 -32.30 -6.75
N THR A 102 4.19 -33.16 -6.61
CA THR A 102 4.33 -34.48 -5.94
C THR A 102 5.23 -35.46 -6.68
N ASN A 103 5.49 -35.21 -7.98
CA ASN A 103 6.46 -35.95 -8.80
C ASN A 103 7.83 -35.24 -8.90
N SER A 104 8.08 -34.20 -8.11
CA SER A 104 9.41 -33.60 -8.00
C SER A 104 10.38 -34.58 -7.32
N PRO A 105 11.65 -34.68 -7.75
CA PRO A 105 12.67 -35.42 -7.01
C PRO A 105 12.84 -34.95 -5.54
N LEU A 106 12.45 -33.70 -5.25
CA LEU A 106 12.42 -33.14 -3.90
C LEU A 106 11.32 -33.73 -3.00
N ALA A 107 10.32 -34.43 -3.57
CA ALA A 107 9.25 -35.08 -2.82
C ALA A 107 9.58 -36.53 -2.43
N THR A 108 10.59 -37.14 -3.07
CA THR A 108 10.99 -38.55 -2.87
C THR A 108 12.31 -38.72 -2.10
N ALA A 109 12.95 -37.64 -1.67
CA ALA A 109 14.20 -37.68 -0.92
C ALA A 109 13.97 -37.98 0.57
N ALA A 110 13.66 -39.24 0.91
CA ALA A 110 13.47 -39.69 2.29
C ALA A 110 13.67 -41.21 2.49
N ASP A 111 14.92 -41.68 2.49
CA ASP A 111 15.29 -43.02 3.02
C ASP A 111 16.08 -42.93 4.34
N ASP A 112 16.52 -41.72 4.73
CA ASP A 112 17.51 -41.44 5.78
C ASP A 112 17.02 -40.42 6.84
N GLY A 113 15.70 -40.24 6.96
CA GLY A 113 15.06 -39.70 8.18
C GLY A 113 15.03 -38.17 8.33
N GLY A 114 15.44 -37.41 7.31
CA GLY A 114 15.32 -35.95 7.28
C GLY A 114 13.92 -35.46 6.89
N TYR A 115 13.11 -35.01 7.86
CA TYR A 115 11.78 -34.46 7.56
C TYR A 115 11.83 -32.99 7.11
N LEU A 116 11.64 -32.74 5.81
CA LEU A 116 11.03 -31.51 5.33
C LEU A 116 9.60 -31.84 4.89
N GLY A 117 8.63 -31.43 5.71
CA GLY A 117 7.24 -31.79 5.49
C GLY A 117 6.67 -31.18 4.22
N ALA A 118 6.63 -31.96 3.14
CA ALA A 118 5.55 -31.87 2.17
C ALA A 118 4.26 -32.24 2.94
N PHE A 119 3.60 -31.25 3.52
CA PHE A 119 2.29 -31.45 4.10
C PHE A 119 1.41 -32.04 2.98
N LYS A 120 0.80 -33.22 3.25
CA LYS A 120 -0.39 -33.63 2.51
C LYS A 120 -1.26 -32.39 2.38
N PRO A 121 -1.77 -32.01 1.19
CA PRO A 121 -2.63 -30.84 1.05
C PRO A 121 -3.65 -30.91 2.16
N VAL A 122 -3.57 -29.98 3.12
CA VAL A 122 -4.55 -29.92 4.21
C VAL A 122 -5.86 -29.80 3.46
N PRO A 123 -6.76 -30.81 3.54
CA PRO A 123 -8.00 -30.75 2.77
C PRO A 123 -8.62 -29.42 3.16
N ILE A 124 -8.77 -28.52 2.18
CA ILE A 124 -9.16 -27.12 2.43
C ILE A 124 -10.31 -27.20 3.42
N PRO A 125 -10.13 -26.78 4.69
CA PRO A 125 -11.09 -27.10 5.73
C PRO A 125 -12.44 -26.64 5.24
N ALA A 126 -13.35 -27.60 5.00
CA ALA A 126 -14.52 -27.37 4.17
C ALA A 126 -15.19 -26.10 4.64
N THR A 127 -15.15 -25.05 3.80
CA THR A 127 -15.26 -23.64 4.26
C THR A 127 -16.37 -23.58 5.28
N PRO A 128 -16.06 -23.34 6.57
CA PRO A 128 -17.03 -23.57 7.63
C PRO A 128 -18.31 -22.84 7.27
N THR A 129 -19.47 -23.49 7.42
CA THR A 129 -20.75 -22.83 7.19
C THR A 129 -20.88 -21.73 8.24
N LEU A 130 -20.35 -20.55 7.89
CA LEU A 130 -20.11 -19.46 8.82
C LEU A 130 -21.45 -19.05 9.42
N PRO A 131 -21.56 -18.99 10.75
CA PRO A 131 -22.82 -18.66 11.41
C PRO A 131 -23.33 -17.31 10.89
N VAL A 132 -24.61 -17.27 10.54
CA VAL A 132 -25.29 -16.02 10.20
C VAL A 132 -25.75 -15.41 11.51
N ILE A 133 -25.32 -14.18 11.80
CA ILE A 133 -25.52 -13.51 13.08
C ILE A 133 -26.20 -12.18 12.80
N ASP A 134 -27.49 -12.06 13.08
CA ASP A 134 -28.26 -10.82 12.87
C ASP A 134 -28.04 -9.87 14.06
N VAL A 135 -27.66 -8.62 13.80
CA VAL A 135 -27.40 -7.65 14.88
C VAL A 135 -28.63 -7.32 15.74
N ARG A 136 -29.85 -7.57 15.24
CA ARG A 136 -31.09 -7.38 16.01
C ARG A 136 -31.23 -8.38 17.16
N GLU A 137 -30.65 -9.58 17.05
CA GLU A 137 -30.60 -10.57 18.13
C GLU A 137 -29.78 -10.08 19.33
N PHE A 138 -28.94 -9.06 19.13
CA PHE A 138 -28.11 -8.39 20.14
C PHE A 138 -28.71 -7.06 20.62
N GLY A 139 -29.94 -6.74 20.19
CA GLY A 139 -30.65 -5.52 20.57
C GLY A 139 -30.43 -4.31 19.66
N ALA A 140 -29.81 -4.45 18.48
CA ALA A 140 -29.72 -3.35 17.53
C ALA A 140 -31.11 -3.02 16.95
N VAL A 141 -31.51 -1.75 17.03
CA VAL A 141 -32.84 -1.25 16.65
C VAL A 141 -32.80 -0.51 15.32
N GLY A 142 -31.78 0.31 15.09
CA GLY A 142 -31.65 1.10 13.87
C GLY A 142 -32.72 2.18 13.66
N ASP A 143 -33.26 2.73 14.76
CA ASP A 143 -34.28 3.80 14.78
C ASP A 143 -33.72 5.23 14.65
N GLY A 144 -32.40 5.35 14.52
CA GLY A 144 -31.66 6.61 14.48
C GLY A 144 -31.51 7.35 15.82
N LYS A 145 -31.87 6.72 16.94
CA LYS A 145 -31.80 7.31 18.31
C LYS A 145 -31.12 6.39 19.32
N HIS A 146 -31.40 5.10 19.27
CA HIS A 146 -30.75 4.06 20.07
C HIS A 146 -29.25 3.98 19.73
N ASP A 147 -28.39 3.70 20.71
CA ASP A 147 -26.97 3.46 20.41
C ASP A 147 -26.78 1.99 20.06
N ASP A 148 -26.73 1.70 18.76
CA ASP A 148 -26.63 0.34 18.22
C ASP A 148 -25.21 -0.23 18.27
N ALA A 149 -24.19 0.60 18.57
CA ALA A 149 -22.80 0.17 18.53
C ALA A 149 -22.47 -1.01 19.48
N PRO A 150 -22.98 -1.07 20.72
CA PRO A 150 -22.77 -2.21 21.61
C PRO A 150 -23.33 -3.53 21.06
N ALA A 151 -24.51 -3.48 20.42
CA ALA A 151 -25.18 -4.63 19.82
C ALA A 151 -24.45 -5.14 18.58
N ILE A 152 -24.13 -4.25 17.64
CA ILE A 152 -23.35 -4.58 16.43
C ILE A 152 -21.98 -5.14 16.81
N GLN A 153 -21.30 -4.53 17.79
CA GLN A 153 -20.02 -5.03 18.27
C GLN A 153 -20.14 -6.38 19.00
N ALA A 154 -21.28 -6.69 19.65
CA ALA A 154 -21.53 -7.98 20.26
C ALA A 154 -21.70 -9.09 19.22
N ALA A 155 -22.45 -8.84 18.15
CA ALA A 155 -22.57 -9.74 17.01
C ALA A 155 -21.21 -10.04 16.36
N VAL A 156 -20.37 -8.99 16.17
CA VAL A 156 -18.99 -9.15 15.70
C VAL A 156 -18.16 -9.99 16.67
N ARG A 157 -18.21 -9.73 17.98
CA ARG A 157 -17.48 -10.54 18.97
C ARG A 157 -17.90 -12.01 18.96
N LEU A 158 -19.19 -12.32 18.72
CA LEU A 158 -19.63 -13.70 18.58
C LEU A 158 -19.02 -14.37 17.33
N ALA A 159 -19.02 -13.68 16.18
CA ALA A 159 -18.32 -14.16 14.98
C ALA A 159 -16.83 -14.43 15.25
N GLU A 160 -16.14 -13.51 15.95
CA GLU A 160 -14.74 -13.66 16.32
C GLU A 160 -14.51 -14.86 17.27
N GLN A 161 -15.41 -15.10 18.22
CA GLN A 161 -15.34 -16.22 19.18
C GLN A 161 -15.62 -17.58 18.54
N LEU A 162 -16.46 -17.63 17.51
CA LEU A 162 -16.76 -18.84 16.73
C LEU A 162 -15.71 -19.15 15.65
N GLY A 163 -14.61 -18.40 15.59
CA GLY A 163 -13.54 -18.56 14.60
C GLY A 163 -13.86 -17.99 13.22
N GLY A 164 -14.96 -17.26 13.09
CA GLY A 164 -15.49 -16.69 11.86
C GLY A 164 -17.02 -16.57 11.92
N GLY A 165 -17.60 -15.75 11.03
CA GLY A 165 -19.04 -15.55 11.00
C GLY A 165 -19.48 -14.50 9.98
N ARG A 166 -20.74 -14.58 9.55
CA ARG A 166 -21.39 -13.57 8.72
C ARG A 166 -22.34 -12.74 9.58
N VAL A 167 -21.86 -11.60 10.06
CA VAL A 167 -22.66 -10.61 10.76
C VAL A 167 -23.51 -9.85 9.73
N VAL A 168 -24.83 -9.87 9.91
CA VAL A 168 -25.79 -9.22 9.04
C VAL A 168 -26.36 -7.98 9.75
N ILE A 169 -26.27 -6.83 9.09
CA ILE A 169 -26.97 -5.59 9.46
C ILE A 169 -28.11 -5.40 8.44
N PRO A 170 -29.37 -5.68 8.80
CA PRO A 170 -30.51 -5.40 7.94
C PRO A 170 -30.65 -3.90 7.61
N ALA A 171 -31.34 -3.54 6.54
CA ALA A 171 -31.72 -2.15 6.31
C ALA A 171 -32.89 -1.75 7.22
N THR A 172 -32.94 -0.46 7.61
CA THR A 172 -34.07 0.16 8.33
C THR A 172 -34.47 1.46 7.63
N ASP A 173 -35.67 1.97 7.93
CA ASP A 173 -36.15 3.25 7.38
C ASP A 173 -35.32 4.46 7.87
N ALA A 174 -34.59 4.31 8.97
CA ALA A 174 -33.73 5.33 9.57
C ALA A 174 -32.24 5.00 9.36
N PHE A 175 -31.51 4.68 10.44
CA PHE A 175 -30.10 4.29 10.44
C PHE A 175 -29.72 3.72 11.81
N TYR A 176 -28.66 2.91 11.84
CA TYR A 176 -28.00 2.50 13.06
C TYR A 176 -27.11 3.64 13.56
N LEU A 177 -27.38 4.12 14.77
CA LEU A 177 -26.65 5.24 15.38
C LEU A 177 -25.53 4.68 16.27
N LEU A 178 -24.30 5.12 16.03
CA LEU A 178 -23.12 4.54 16.64
C LEU A 178 -22.45 5.52 17.62
N GLY A 179 -22.47 5.18 18.91
CA GLY A 179 -21.72 5.87 19.96
C GLY A 179 -20.23 5.48 20.02
N SER A 180 -19.81 4.43 19.31
CA SER A 180 -18.42 3.95 19.30
C SER A 180 -18.03 3.22 18.01
N THR A 181 -16.72 3.12 17.77
CA THR A 181 -16.12 2.40 16.63
C THR A 181 -16.40 0.90 16.69
N ILE A 182 -16.98 0.34 15.62
CA ILE A 182 -17.06 -1.10 15.41
C ILE A 182 -15.66 -1.62 15.02
N ARG A 183 -15.20 -2.68 15.68
CA ARG A 183 -13.87 -3.28 15.47
C ARG A 183 -13.97 -4.76 15.10
N ILE A 184 -13.28 -5.14 14.02
CA ILE A 184 -13.10 -6.51 13.54
C ILE A 184 -11.61 -6.86 13.64
N ARG A 185 -11.27 -7.83 14.48
CA ARG A 185 -9.90 -8.12 14.98
C ARG A 185 -9.45 -9.56 14.77
N ARG A 186 -10.33 -10.43 14.30
CA ARG A 186 -10.07 -11.86 14.08
C ARG A 186 -10.45 -12.27 12.66
N HIS A 187 -10.02 -13.47 12.31
CA HIS A 187 -10.09 -14.00 10.97
C HIS A 187 -11.53 -14.35 10.56
N HIS A 188 -11.78 -14.45 9.25
CA HIS A 188 -13.02 -15.02 8.69
C HIS A 188 -14.33 -14.32 9.10
N VAL A 189 -14.27 -13.03 9.47
CA VAL A 189 -15.46 -12.22 9.76
C VAL A 189 -15.94 -11.52 8.48
N THR A 190 -17.20 -11.75 8.11
CA THR A 190 -17.92 -10.97 7.10
C THR A 190 -18.94 -10.07 7.78
N LEU A 191 -18.80 -8.76 7.62
CA LEU A 191 -19.82 -7.78 7.95
C LEU A 191 -20.57 -7.39 6.67
N THR A 192 -21.87 -7.64 6.61
CA THR A 192 -22.68 -7.32 5.44
C THR A 192 -23.97 -6.64 5.84
N GLY A 193 -24.38 -5.63 5.09
CA GLY A 193 -25.68 -5.00 5.31
C GLY A 193 -26.15 -4.24 4.08
N PRO A 194 -26.74 -4.93 3.08
CA PRO A 194 -27.18 -4.32 1.83
C PRO A 194 -28.11 -3.12 2.09
N LYS A 195 -27.64 -1.91 1.76
CA LYS A 195 -28.30 -0.61 1.97
C LYS A 195 -28.50 -0.22 3.45
N ALA A 196 -27.95 -0.95 4.41
CA ALA A 196 -28.01 -0.58 5.81
C ALA A 196 -27.16 0.67 6.09
N ARG A 197 -27.73 1.63 6.82
CA ARG A 197 -27.12 2.94 7.11
C ARG A 197 -26.51 2.93 8.51
N LEU A 198 -25.22 3.21 8.62
CA LEU A 198 -24.50 3.35 9.89
C LEU A 198 -24.02 4.80 10.02
N LYS A 199 -24.37 5.48 11.11
CA LYS A 199 -24.03 6.90 11.33
C LYS A 199 -23.36 7.10 12.69
N LEU A 200 -22.22 7.79 12.73
CA LEU A 200 -21.62 8.19 14.01
C LEU A 200 -22.51 9.20 14.74
N LYS A 201 -22.70 9.04 16.05
CA LYS A 201 -23.49 9.95 16.88
C LYS A 201 -22.82 11.32 17.02
N ASN A 202 -23.62 12.37 17.24
CA ASN A 202 -23.09 13.73 17.43
C ASN A 202 -22.14 13.76 18.64
N GLY A 203 -20.97 14.41 18.50
CA GLY A 203 -20.06 14.64 19.62
C GLY A 203 -19.32 13.41 20.17
N VAL A 204 -19.35 12.24 19.51
CA VAL A 204 -18.60 11.04 19.96
C VAL A 204 -17.08 11.20 19.90
N GLY A 205 -16.60 12.18 19.13
CA GLY A 205 -15.18 12.49 19.01
C GLY A 205 -14.59 12.09 17.67
N ARG A 206 -13.28 12.32 17.53
CA ARG A 206 -12.51 12.02 16.31
C ARG A 206 -12.11 10.53 16.27
N ILE A 207 -13.11 9.66 16.14
CA ILE A 207 -12.96 8.19 16.10
C ILE A 207 -13.16 7.63 14.69
N HIS A 208 -12.78 6.36 14.46
CA HIS A 208 -13.18 5.65 13.25
C HIS A 208 -14.63 5.15 13.36
N LEU A 209 -15.33 4.97 12.24
CA LEU A 209 -16.62 4.28 12.25
C LEU A 209 -16.39 2.77 12.29
N LEU A 210 -15.60 2.25 11.34
CA LEU A 210 -15.15 0.86 11.30
C LEU A 210 -13.62 0.78 11.35
N HIS A 211 -13.10 -0.14 12.16
CA HIS A 211 -11.69 -0.49 12.21
C HIS A 211 -11.52 -2.00 12.00
N ILE A 212 -10.75 -2.36 10.97
CA ILE A 212 -10.38 -3.72 10.60
C ILE A 212 -8.89 -3.90 10.92
N GLY A 213 -8.56 -4.81 11.81
CA GLY A 213 -7.17 -5.00 12.23
C GLY A 213 -7.04 -5.69 13.58
N GLY A 214 -6.01 -6.52 13.72
CA GLY A 214 -5.72 -7.14 15.01
C GLY A 214 -5.06 -6.16 15.97
N ASP A 215 -5.57 -6.14 17.21
CA ASP A 215 -5.17 -5.23 18.27
C ASP A 215 -4.32 -5.92 19.36
N GLY A 216 -4.13 -5.24 20.48
CA GLY A 216 -3.34 -5.72 21.62
C GLY A 216 -1.83 -5.53 21.46
N ALA A 217 -1.06 -6.04 22.43
CA ALA A 217 0.37 -5.80 22.54
C ALA A 217 1.20 -6.40 21.37
N THR A 218 0.69 -7.45 20.73
CA THR A 218 1.35 -8.14 19.60
C THR A 218 0.87 -7.64 18.24
N ARG A 219 -0.29 -6.98 18.16
CA ARG A 219 -0.94 -6.53 16.91
C ARG A 219 -0.92 -7.60 15.79
N SER A 220 -1.38 -8.80 16.14
CA SER A 220 -1.40 -9.96 15.24
C SER A 220 -2.20 -9.66 13.97
N VAL A 221 -1.72 -10.07 12.80
CA VAL A 221 -2.42 -9.82 11.53
C VAL A 221 -3.79 -10.53 11.54
N ALA A 222 -4.87 -9.80 11.32
CA ALA A 222 -6.22 -10.37 11.15
C ALA A 222 -6.49 -10.60 9.65
N GLU A 223 -6.93 -11.80 9.27
CA GLU A 223 -6.97 -12.19 7.84
C GLU A 223 -8.34 -12.71 7.37
N HIS A 224 -8.64 -12.55 6.08
CA HIS A 224 -9.90 -13.00 5.44
C HIS A 224 -11.15 -12.29 5.97
N ILE A 225 -11.11 -10.95 6.01
CA ILE A 225 -12.22 -10.11 6.49
C ILE A 225 -12.96 -9.51 5.30
N GLN A 226 -14.30 -9.49 5.35
CA GLN A 226 -15.12 -8.86 4.31
C GLN A 226 -16.07 -7.82 4.90
N VAL A 227 -16.25 -6.69 4.20
CA VAL A 227 -17.21 -5.63 4.53
C VAL A 227 -17.98 -5.27 3.27
N SER A 228 -19.32 -5.34 3.31
CA SER A 228 -20.12 -5.20 2.09
C SER A 228 -21.49 -4.53 2.23
N GLY A 229 -21.86 -3.73 1.23
CA GLY A 229 -23.23 -3.24 1.01
C GLY A 229 -23.69 -2.05 1.86
N LEU A 230 -22.86 -1.56 2.77
CA LEU A 230 -23.21 -0.55 3.78
C LEU A 230 -23.20 0.89 3.23
N LEU A 231 -24.03 1.74 3.83
CA LEU A 231 -24.01 3.19 3.68
C LEU A 231 -23.46 3.80 4.97
N LEU A 232 -22.28 4.42 4.91
CA LEU A 232 -21.52 4.91 6.06
C LEU A 232 -21.57 6.44 6.11
N ASP A 233 -22.06 6.98 7.23
CA ASP A 233 -22.12 8.42 7.50
C ASP A 233 -21.17 8.72 8.66
N GLY A 234 -20.02 9.33 8.34
CA GLY A 234 -19.01 9.70 9.32
C GLY A 234 -19.46 10.81 10.26
N ASN A 235 -20.54 11.51 9.93
CA ASN A 235 -21.11 12.64 10.67
C ASN A 235 -20.04 13.66 11.11
N TYR A 236 -18.99 13.82 10.30
CA TYR A 236 -17.76 14.51 10.67
C TYR A 236 -18.00 15.97 11.06
N ARG A 237 -18.88 16.66 10.32
CA ARG A 237 -19.29 18.05 10.61
C ARG A 237 -20.02 18.23 11.94
N ARG A 238 -20.42 17.14 12.61
CA ARG A 238 -21.01 17.12 13.97
C ARG A 238 -20.07 16.57 15.04
N GLN A 239 -18.80 16.31 14.72
CA GLN A 239 -17.75 15.94 15.68
C GLN A 239 -16.94 17.16 16.16
N PRO A 240 -16.23 17.05 17.30
CA PRO A 240 -15.28 18.06 17.74
C PRO A 240 -14.18 18.31 16.67
N GLN A 241 -14.12 19.55 16.20
CA GLN A 241 -13.22 19.96 15.12
C GLN A 241 -11.79 20.27 15.58
N GLN A 242 -11.57 20.42 16.89
CA GLN A 242 -10.24 20.62 17.47
C GLN A 242 -9.35 19.40 17.19
N ARG A 243 -8.09 19.63 16.80
CA ARG A 243 -7.11 18.56 16.49
C ARG A 243 -6.65 17.73 17.70
N ALA A 244 -7.21 17.96 18.88
CA ALA A 244 -7.02 17.12 20.05
C ALA A 244 -7.82 15.81 19.88
N GLY A 245 -7.23 14.83 19.20
CA GLY A 245 -7.84 13.52 18.93
C GLY A 245 -7.16 12.76 17.80
N GLY A 246 -7.77 11.64 17.39
CA GLY A 246 -7.30 10.84 16.26
C GLY A 246 -7.52 11.50 14.89
N LEU A 247 -7.09 10.80 13.85
CA LEU A 247 -7.39 11.09 12.45
C LEU A 247 -8.58 10.20 12.02
N PRO A 248 -9.84 10.69 12.11
CA PRO A 248 -11.01 9.84 11.98
C PRO A 248 -11.20 9.36 10.55
N ARG A 249 -11.71 8.13 10.41
CA ARG A 249 -11.95 7.45 9.13
C ARG A 249 -13.27 6.71 9.15
N CYS A 250 -13.96 6.62 8.03
CA CYS A 250 -15.13 5.75 7.95
C CYS A 250 -14.70 4.27 7.95
N ILE A 251 -13.63 3.91 7.24
CA ILE A 251 -13.00 2.60 7.35
C ILE A 251 -11.49 2.77 7.52
N TRP A 252 -10.94 2.20 8.60
CA TRP A 252 -9.50 2.07 8.84
C TRP A 252 -9.09 0.60 8.76
N VAL A 253 -8.03 0.31 8.02
CA VAL A 253 -7.41 -1.03 7.94
C VAL A 253 -5.95 -0.92 8.34
N GLU A 254 -5.53 -1.61 9.40
CA GLU A 254 -4.14 -1.77 9.81
C GLU A 254 -3.94 -3.20 10.33
N HIS A 255 -2.72 -3.74 10.30
CA HIS A 255 -2.43 -5.09 10.84
C HIS A 255 -3.42 -6.16 10.31
N ALA A 256 -3.62 -6.22 8.99
CA ALA A 256 -4.63 -7.07 8.36
C ALA A 256 -4.22 -7.60 6.96
N GLY A 257 -4.68 -8.79 6.59
CA GLY A 257 -4.44 -9.42 5.29
C GLY A 257 -5.73 -9.92 4.64
N HIS A 258 -5.75 -10.08 3.31
CA HIS A 258 -6.89 -10.67 2.61
C HIS A 258 -8.24 -9.98 2.94
N VAL A 259 -8.25 -8.64 2.97
CA VAL A 259 -9.43 -7.83 3.30
C VAL A 259 -10.18 -7.41 2.03
N VAL A 260 -11.50 -7.61 2.00
CA VAL A 260 -12.37 -7.16 0.90
C VAL A 260 -13.38 -6.14 1.41
N ILE A 261 -13.31 -4.90 0.92
CA ILE A 261 -14.27 -3.83 1.18
C ILE A 261 -15.00 -3.56 -0.13
N ARG A 262 -16.31 -3.79 -0.20
CA ARG A 262 -17.05 -3.67 -1.46
C ARG A 262 -18.46 -3.11 -1.37
N ASP A 263 -18.89 -2.43 -2.44
CA ASP A 263 -20.26 -1.93 -2.59
C ASP A 263 -20.66 -1.00 -1.42
N ILE A 264 -19.75 -0.10 -1.03
CA ILE A 264 -19.90 0.84 0.10
C ILE A 264 -20.11 2.25 -0.43
N THR A 265 -21.01 3.01 0.20
CA THR A 265 -21.02 4.48 0.08
C THR A 265 -20.57 5.12 1.39
N VAL A 266 -19.74 6.15 1.33
CA VAL A 266 -19.24 6.92 2.48
C VAL A 266 -19.59 8.40 2.29
N ASN A 267 -20.11 9.06 3.32
CA ASN A 267 -20.44 10.49 3.32
C ASN A 267 -20.01 11.19 4.64
N ASP A 268 -19.80 12.51 4.59
CA ASP A 268 -19.47 13.41 5.73
C ASP A 268 -18.31 12.86 6.57
N ALA A 269 -17.12 12.77 5.96
CA ALA A 269 -15.94 12.13 6.53
C ALA A 269 -14.75 13.09 6.64
N TRP A 270 -13.84 12.85 7.59
CA TRP A 270 -12.50 13.46 7.49
C TRP A 270 -11.67 12.73 6.45
N CYS A 271 -11.54 11.41 6.64
CA CYS A 271 -10.99 10.48 5.66
C CYS A 271 -12.01 9.37 5.39
N GLY A 272 -12.15 8.91 4.15
CA GLY A 272 -13.09 7.85 3.77
C GLY A 272 -12.60 6.46 4.16
N VAL A 273 -11.91 5.79 3.23
CA VAL A 273 -11.34 4.45 3.41
C VAL A 273 -9.81 4.54 3.38
N SER A 274 -9.11 4.06 4.40
CA SER A 274 -7.64 3.99 4.33
C SER A 274 -7.08 2.67 4.82
N LEU A 275 -6.10 2.18 4.07
CA LEU A 275 -5.26 1.04 4.39
C LEU A 275 -3.90 1.55 4.85
N ALA A 276 -3.35 0.93 5.88
CA ALA A 276 -2.26 1.47 6.67
C ALA A 276 -1.17 0.42 6.91
N THR A 277 -0.43 0.59 8.01
CA THR A 277 0.74 -0.23 8.30
C THR A 277 0.37 -1.69 8.59
N ASN A 278 1.28 -2.59 8.19
CA ASN A 278 1.15 -4.03 8.25
C ASN A 278 -0.13 -4.56 7.57
N THR A 279 -0.51 -3.95 6.42
CA THR A 279 -1.68 -4.33 5.62
C THR A 279 -1.29 -4.90 4.26
N ARG A 280 -1.89 -6.03 3.85
CA ARG A 280 -1.59 -6.68 2.56
C ARG A 280 -2.78 -7.35 1.88
N ASP A 281 -2.65 -7.66 0.59
CA ASP A 281 -3.58 -8.49 -0.18
C ASP A 281 -5.04 -8.01 -0.07
N CYS A 282 -5.27 -6.72 -0.31
CA CYS A 282 -6.56 -6.08 -0.04
C CYS A 282 -7.27 -5.63 -1.33
N LEU A 283 -8.59 -5.79 -1.36
CA LEU A 283 -9.46 -5.31 -2.44
C LEU A 283 -10.45 -4.29 -1.89
N VAL A 284 -10.42 -3.07 -2.44
CA VAL A 284 -11.45 -2.05 -2.27
C VAL A 284 -12.18 -1.91 -3.61
N GLU A 285 -13.45 -2.29 -3.68
CA GLU A 285 -14.17 -2.43 -4.95
C GLU A 285 -15.55 -1.76 -4.94
N ASN A 286 -15.92 -1.04 -6.01
CA ASN A 286 -17.21 -0.35 -6.11
C ASN A 286 -17.52 0.62 -4.94
N VAL A 287 -16.49 1.20 -4.30
CA VAL A 287 -16.69 2.13 -3.17
C VAL A 287 -16.82 3.56 -3.68
N THR A 288 -17.84 4.29 -3.21
CA THR A 288 -18.01 5.73 -3.46
C THR A 288 -17.83 6.51 -2.17
N VAL A 289 -17.07 7.60 -2.21
CA VAL A 289 -16.86 8.52 -1.08
C VAL A 289 -17.23 9.94 -1.53
N THR A 290 -18.09 10.59 -0.76
CA THR A 290 -18.58 11.98 -0.93
C THR A 290 -18.31 12.83 0.31
N ASP A 291 -18.28 14.15 0.14
CA ASP A 291 -18.20 15.15 1.22
C ASP A 291 -17.11 14.88 2.28
N TRP A 292 -15.89 14.59 1.82
CA TRP A 292 -14.72 14.42 2.68
C TRP A 292 -13.85 15.68 2.74
N ASP A 293 -13.15 15.87 3.87
CA ASP A 293 -12.29 17.04 4.09
C ASP A 293 -10.79 16.78 3.79
N HIS A 294 -10.26 15.60 4.12
CA HIS A 294 -8.83 15.27 3.96
C HIS A 294 -8.60 14.31 2.80
N ASP A 295 -8.97 13.02 2.95
CA ASP A 295 -8.70 11.96 1.96
C ASP A 295 -9.94 11.13 1.68
N ALA A 296 -10.35 10.98 0.42
CA ALA A 296 -11.40 9.99 0.13
C ALA A 296 -10.87 8.56 0.34
N PHE A 297 -9.66 8.31 -0.18
CA PHE A 297 -8.99 7.02 -0.11
C PHE A 297 -7.50 7.15 0.25
N GLY A 298 -6.95 6.16 0.97
CA GLY A 298 -5.54 6.13 1.36
C GLY A 298 -4.92 4.73 1.35
N ALA A 299 -3.65 4.64 0.97
CA ALA A 299 -2.77 3.49 1.19
C ALA A 299 -1.41 4.01 1.71
N SER A 300 -1.05 3.72 2.96
CA SER A 300 0.14 4.26 3.61
C SER A 300 0.93 3.20 4.36
N GLY A 301 2.23 3.09 4.11
CA GLY A 301 3.13 2.25 4.91
C GLY A 301 3.50 2.84 6.28
N TRP A 302 3.12 4.11 6.54
CA TRP A 302 3.48 4.88 7.76
C TRP A 302 4.99 4.96 8.03
N GLY A 303 5.80 4.95 6.98
CA GLY A 303 7.26 5.02 7.02
C GLY A 303 7.94 3.66 7.06
N VAL A 304 7.19 2.57 6.93
CA VAL A 304 7.73 1.21 6.82
C VAL A 304 7.64 0.77 5.36
N ASN A 305 8.78 0.47 4.74
CA ASN A 305 8.83 -0.06 3.36
C ASN A 305 8.09 -1.40 3.29
N GLY A 306 7.15 -1.53 2.35
CA GLY A 306 6.27 -2.69 2.28
C GLY A 306 5.26 -2.75 3.42
N GLY A 307 5.05 -1.65 4.16
CA GLY A 307 4.09 -1.58 5.26
C GLY A 307 2.64 -1.63 4.81
N CYS A 308 2.34 -1.26 3.57
CA CYS A 308 1.02 -1.40 2.96
C CYS A 308 1.21 -1.91 1.52
N THR A 309 0.80 -3.14 1.21
CA THR A 309 1.10 -3.75 -0.11
C THR A 309 -0.04 -4.54 -0.73
N ASP A 310 0.09 -4.83 -2.03
CA ASP A 310 -0.82 -5.72 -2.76
C ASP A 310 -2.29 -5.26 -2.62
N VAL A 311 -2.47 -3.94 -2.70
CA VAL A 311 -3.77 -3.28 -2.56
C VAL A 311 -4.33 -2.94 -3.94
N THR A 312 -5.52 -3.43 -4.24
CA THR A 312 -6.29 -3.04 -5.43
C THR A 312 -7.46 -2.16 -5.04
N PHE A 313 -7.51 -0.94 -5.56
CA PHE A 313 -8.72 -0.13 -5.65
C PHE A 313 -9.32 -0.35 -7.05
N ARG A 314 -10.53 -0.90 -7.15
CA ARG A 314 -11.21 -1.15 -8.43
C ARG A 314 -12.58 -0.46 -8.51
N ARG A 315 -12.84 0.27 -9.59
CA ARG A 315 -14.11 0.99 -9.84
C ARG A 315 -14.55 1.89 -8.66
N CYS A 316 -13.59 2.41 -7.90
CA CYS A 316 -13.85 3.30 -6.77
C CYS A 316 -14.02 4.75 -7.23
N ARG A 317 -14.79 5.54 -6.50
CA ARG A 317 -15.17 6.92 -6.86
C ARG A 317 -14.94 7.86 -5.68
N ALA A 318 -14.12 8.89 -5.89
CA ALA A 318 -13.97 10.01 -4.97
C ALA A 318 -14.61 11.23 -5.64
N VAL A 319 -15.85 11.55 -5.27
CA VAL A 319 -16.67 12.54 -5.98
C VAL A 319 -17.41 13.48 -5.06
N ASP A 320 -17.71 14.69 -5.51
CA ASP A 320 -18.62 15.62 -4.85
C ASP A 320 -18.19 15.97 -3.40
N THR A 321 -17.14 16.79 -3.29
CA THR A 321 -16.74 17.41 -2.01
C THR A 321 -16.48 18.91 -2.17
N PRO A 322 -16.97 19.77 -1.25
CA PRO A 322 -16.69 21.20 -1.28
C PRO A 322 -15.29 21.57 -0.75
N GLN A 323 -14.65 20.71 0.05
CA GLN A 323 -13.40 21.02 0.77
C GLN A 323 -12.40 19.87 0.70
N CYS A 324 -11.93 19.51 -0.49
CA CYS A 324 -10.92 18.47 -0.65
C CYS A 324 -9.51 18.98 -0.35
N VAL A 325 -8.75 18.26 0.49
CA VAL A 325 -7.28 18.27 0.40
C VAL A 325 -6.82 17.35 -0.74
N LYS A 326 -7.20 16.07 -0.71
CA LYS A 326 -6.92 15.10 -1.78
C LYS A 326 -7.96 14.00 -1.93
N ALA A 327 -8.15 13.49 -3.15
CA ALA A 327 -9.03 12.35 -3.39
C ALA A 327 -8.34 11.02 -3.04
N TRP A 328 -7.10 10.83 -3.49
CA TRP A 328 -6.31 9.63 -3.19
C TRP A 328 -4.94 9.99 -2.62
N GLU A 329 -4.53 9.25 -1.60
CA GLU A 329 -3.18 9.25 -1.03
C GLU A 329 -2.55 7.87 -1.19
N VAL A 330 -1.40 7.77 -1.87
CA VAL A 330 -0.53 6.58 -1.81
C VAL A 330 0.84 7.03 -1.33
N GLU A 331 1.25 6.56 -0.15
CA GLU A 331 2.35 7.20 0.57
C GLU A 331 3.23 6.28 1.44
N GLU A 332 4.43 6.77 1.77
CA GLU A 332 5.19 6.39 2.96
C GLU A 332 5.46 4.90 3.18
N GLY A 333 5.97 4.19 2.20
CA GLY A 333 6.22 2.74 2.31
C GLY A 333 5.15 1.87 1.68
N ALA A 334 4.08 2.47 1.14
CA ALA A 334 3.11 1.76 0.30
C ALA A 334 3.75 1.26 -1.00
N GLN A 335 3.54 -0.01 -1.35
CA GLN A 335 4.11 -0.62 -2.56
C GLN A 335 3.14 -1.58 -3.25
N ARG A 336 3.30 -1.84 -4.55
CA ARG A 336 2.45 -2.79 -5.32
C ARG A 336 0.95 -2.42 -5.20
N ILE A 337 0.64 -1.17 -5.52
CA ILE A 337 -0.71 -0.60 -5.39
C ILE A 337 -1.33 -0.45 -6.78
N LEU A 338 -2.47 -1.10 -7.02
CA LEU A 338 -3.24 -0.99 -8.26
C LEU A 338 -4.46 -0.11 -8.04
N LEU A 339 -4.65 0.88 -8.90
CA LEU A 339 -5.89 1.63 -9.04
C LEU A 339 -6.44 1.36 -10.45
N GLU A 340 -7.59 0.71 -10.54
CA GLU A 340 -8.18 0.27 -11.80
C GLU A 340 -9.60 0.83 -11.96
N ASP A 341 -9.87 1.50 -13.09
CA ASP A 341 -11.18 2.11 -13.41
C ASP A 341 -11.71 3.11 -12.36
N CYS A 342 -10.80 3.69 -11.55
CA CYS A 342 -11.15 4.64 -10.49
C CYS A 342 -11.40 6.06 -11.02
N VAL A 343 -12.32 6.79 -10.38
CA VAL A 343 -12.79 8.11 -10.81
C VAL A 343 -12.59 9.16 -9.73
N VAL A 344 -12.10 10.33 -10.14
CA VAL A 344 -12.10 11.57 -9.36
C VAL A 344 -12.89 12.64 -10.12
N GLU A 345 -13.90 13.21 -9.47
CA GLU A 345 -14.75 14.24 -10.09
C GLU A 345 -15.28 15.26 -9.06
N ASN A 346 -15.40 16.53 -9.47
CA ASN A 346 -16.08 17.59 -8.73
C ASN A 346 -15.46 17.86 -7.34
N LEU A 347 -14.19 18.28 -7.33
CA LEU A 347 -13.44 18.60 -6.11
C LEU A 347 -13.31 20.10 -5.88
N GLY A 348 -13.89 20.58 -4.77
CA GLY A 348 -13.59 21.88 -4.18
C GLY A 348 -12.29 21.89 -3.35
N GLY A 349 -12.05 22.97 -2.60
CA GLY A 349 -10.84 23.12 -1.79
C GLY A 349 -9.54 23.19 -2.62
N THR A 350 -8.43 22.66 -2.08
CA THR A 350 -7.16 22.52 -2.80
C THR A 350 -7.16 21.35 -3.79
N GLY A 351 -8.14 20.45 -3.69
CA GLY A 351 -8.69 19.68 -4.81
C GLY A 351 -7.68 18.86 -5.60
N THR A 352 -6.67 18.25 -4.95
CA THR A 352 -5.75 17.33 -5.63
C THR A 352 -6.44 15.99 -5.87
N GLY A 353 -6.30 15.42 -7.07
CA GLY A 353 -6.88 14.12 -7.41
C GLY A 353 -6.09 12.96 -6.82
N PHE A 354 -5.40 12.20 -7.68
CA PHE A 354 -4.50 11.13 -7.25
C PHE A 354 -3.14 11.71 -6.82
N TYR A 355 -2.79 11.58 -5.53
CA TYR A 355 -1.52 12.07 -4.98
C TYR A 355 -0.65 10.90 -4.49
N ILE A 356 0.54 10.75 -5.10
CA ILE A 356 1.62 9.92 -4.60
C ILE A 356 2.68 10.79 -3.92
N ARG A 357 3.00 10.50 -2.66
CA ARG A 357 3.96 11.29 -1.87
C ARG A 357 4.60 10.60 -0.68
N HIS A 358 5.29 11.40 0.13
CA HIS A 358 5.75 11.08 1.48
C HIS A 358 5.43 12.26 2.42
N HIS A 359 5.62 12.10 3.73
CA HIS A 359 6.02 13.19 4.64
C HIS A 359 7.54 13.12 4.91
N GLY A 360 8.03 13.88 5.91
CA GLY A 360 9.44 13.98 6.24
C GLY A 360 9.92 12.89 7.21
N TYR A 361 10.47 11.79 6.68
CA TYR A 361 11.14 10.76 7.49
C TYR A 361 12.61 11.06 7.78
N ARG A 362 13.16 10.35 8.77
CA ARG A 362 14.60 10.41 9.10
C ARG A 362 15.43 9.27 8.47
N TRP A 363 14.76 8.26 7.91
CA TRP A 363 15.33 7.03 7.34
C TRP A 363 14.85 6.82 5.89
N PRO A 364 15.40 5.85 5.13
CA PRO A 364 14.97 5.56 3.78
C PRO A 364 13.52 5.04 3.72
N VAL A 365 12.69 5.64 2.87
CA VAL A 365 11.28 5.26 2.68
C VAL A 365 10.92 5.34 1.20
N LEU A 366 10.24 4.32 0.69
CA LEU A 366 9.88 4.15 -0.72
C LEU A 366 8.37 4.21 -0.91
N VAL A 367 7.91 4.88 -1.95
CA VAL A 367 6.66 4.49 -2.61
C VAL A 367 7.04 3.88 -3.93
N ASP A 368 6.59 2.65 -4.16
CA ASP A 368 7.11 1.79 -5.22
C ASP A 368 6.00 1.00 -5.91
N ASP A 369 6.15 0.75 -7.20
CA ASP A 369 5.25 -0.08 -8.01
C ASP A 369 3.76 0.29 -7.87
N VAL A 370 3.41 1.54 -8.19
CA VAL A 370 2.03 2.02 -8.17
C VAL A 370 1.50 2.15 -9.61
N THR A 371 0.40 1.47 -9.91
CA THR A 371 -0.19 1.48 -11.26
C THR A 371 -1.60 2.04 -11.22
N PHE A 372 -1.82 3.14 -11.95
CA PHE A 372 -3.14 3.62 -12.34
C PHE A 372 -3.48 3.05 -13.71
N ARG A 373 -4.67 2.47 -13.86
CA ARG A 373 -5.14 1.88 -15.12
C ARG A 373 -6.57 2.34 -15.41
N ARG A 374 -6.77 3.00 -16.56
CA ARG A 374 -8.06 3.57 -17.00
C ARG A 374 -8.70 4.54 -15.97
N CYS A 375 -7.88 5.13 -15.10
CA CYS A 375 -8.33 6.10 -14.11
C CYS A 375 -8.69 7.44 -14.79
N ARG A 376 -9.74 8.11 -14.29
CA ARG A 376 -10.25 9.36 -14.87
C ARG A 376 -10.31 10.47 -13.82
N VAL A 377 -9.86 11.67 -14.20
CA VAL A 377 -9.91 12.87 -13.36
C VAL A 377 -10.52 14.04 -14.13
N SER A 378 -11.57 14.64 -13.57
CA SER A 378 -12.26 15.81 -14.14
C SER A 378 -12.73 16.78 -13.05
N LYS A 379 -12.95 18.05 -13.40
CA LYS A 379 -13.46 19.09 -12.47
C LYS A 379 -12.70 19.12 -11.12
N VAL A 380 -11.40 19.39 -11.19
CA VAL A 380 -10.50 19.51 -10.02
C VAL A 380 -9.86 20.88 -9.96
N ASN A 381 -9.76 21.45 -8.75
CA ASN A 381 -9.09 22.74 -8.52
C ASN A 381 -7.56 22.62 -8.47
N GLY A 382 -7.03 21.44 -8.10
CA GLY A 382 -5.60 21.18 -7.98
C GLY A 382 -5.03 20.39 -9.17
N ASP A 383 -3.92 19.70 -8.92
CA ASP A 383 -3.40 18.71 -9.86
C ASP A 383 -4.32 17.48 -9.87
N GLY A 384 -4.69 16.99 -11.06
CA GLY A 384 -5.48 15.76 -11.18
C GLY A 384 -4.65 14.50 -10.91
N PHE A 385 -3.39 14.49 -11.35
CA PHE A 385 -2.37 13.52 -10.92
C PHE A 385 -1.17 14.29 -10.39
N ARG A 386 -0.75 14.00 -9.15
CA ARG A 386 0.42 14.58 -8.51
C ARG A 386 1.34 13.47 -8.03
N ILE A 387 2.51 13.35 -8.62
CA ILE A 387 3.49 12.29 -8.35
C ILE A 387 4.78 13.00 -7.95
N ALA A 388 5.07 13.00 -6.65
CA ALA A 388 6.23 13.72 -6.13
C ALA A 388 6.87 13.00 -4.95
N THR A 389 8.20 12.92 -4.93
CA THR A 389 8.90 12.64 -3.68
C THR A 389 8.82 13.90 -2.83
N SER A 390 7.87 13.98 -1.88
CA SER A 390 7.56 15.23 -1.14
C SER A 390 7.99 15.21 0.34
N PRO A 391 9.29 15.12 0.67
CA PRO A 391 9.77 15.55 1.97
C PRO A 391 9.71 17.09 2.06
N GLY A 392 9.80 17.65 3.27
CA GLY A 392 9.62 19.09 3.51
C GLY A 392 10.79 19.98 3.03
N PRO A 393 11.26 20.96 3.83
CA PRO A 393 12.31 21.89 3.38
C PRO A 393 13.63 21.22 2.94
N GLN A 394 13.87 19.98 3.36
CA GLN A 394 15.00 19.15 2.92
C GLN A 394 14.48 17.90 2.20
N ILE A 395 14.95 17.66 0.97
CA ILE A 395 14.86 16.31 0.40
C ILE A 395 15.93 15.46 1.07
N ARG A 396 15.52 14.32 1.63
CA ARG A 396 16.43 13.32 2.19
C ARG A 396 16.62 12.24 1.13
N PRO A 397 17.84 11.97 0.64
CA PRO A 397 18.02 11.12 -0.54
C PRO A 397 17.62 9.63 -0.39
N GLY A 398 17.41 9.16 0.84
CA GLY A 398 16.81 7.84 1.10
C GLY A 398 15.30 7.78 0.89
N ILE A 399 14.59 8.91 0.81
CA ILE A 399 13.16 8.96 0.52
C ILE A 399 12.99 9.02 -1.00
N ARG A 400 12.23 8.10 -1.60
CA ARG A 400 12.07 7.99 -3.07
C ARG A 400 10.65 7.59 -3.47
N THR A 401 10.22 8.04 -4.64
CA THR A 401 8.98 7.62 -5.29
C THR A 401 9.34 7.09 -6.68
N ARG A 402 9.09 5.80 -6.95
CA ARG A 402 9.58 5.12 -8.15
C ARG A 402 8.60 4.10 -8.75
N ASN A 403 8.86 3.69 -9.99
CA ASN A 403 8.12 2.63 -10.69
C ASN A 403 6.61 2.90 -10.82
N ILE A 404 6.24 4.17 -11.07
CA ILE A 404 4.84 4.59 -11.16
C ILE A 404 4.35 4.48 -12.61
N ARG A 405 3.18 3.88 -12.84
CA ARG A 405 2.61 3.67 -14.17
C ARG A 405 1.22 4.29 -14.29
N LEU A 406 1.02 5.12 -15.30
CA LEU A 406 -0.28 5.69 -15.69
C LEU A 406 -0.63 5.10 -17.05
N LEU A 407 -1.54 4.13 -17.06
CA LEU A 407 -1.93 3.35 -18.23
C LEU A 407 -3.34 3.75 -18.64
N ASP A 408 -3.52 4.25 -19.85
CA ASP A 408 -4.82 4.60 -20.46
C ASP A 408 -5.66 5.57 -19.61
N CYS A 409 -4.99 6.40 -18.81
CA CYS A 409 -5.62 7.35 -17.90
C CYS A 409 -6.09 8.61 -18.62
N GLN A 410 -7.07 9.31 -18.04
CA GLN A 410 -7.57 10.59 -18.56
C GLN A 410 -7.53 11.66 -17.47
N CYS A 411 -7.06 12.85 -17.82
CA CYS A 411 -6.96 13.96 -16.87
C CYS A 411 -7.29 15.30 -17.54
N VAL A 412 -8.34 15.96 -17.08
CA VAL A 412 -8.67 17.34 -17.51
C VAL A 412 -7.83 18.38 -16.75
N GLY A 413 -7.50 18.09 -15.48
CA GLY A 413 -6.63 18.92 -14.66
C GLY A 413 -5.14 18.80 -15.04
N ARG A 414 -4.29 19.57 -14.37
CA ARG A 414 -2.82 19.48 -14.49
C ARG A 414 -2.31 18.12 -14.01
N THR A 415 -1.26 17.60 -14.65
CA THR A 415 -0.47 16.47 -14.14
C THR A 415 0.92 16.95 -13.72
N THR A 416 1.33 16.67 -12.49
CA THR A 416 2.66 17.03 -11.95
C THR A 416 3.46 15.77 -11.67
N ILE A 417 4.68 15.69 -12.21
CA ILE A 417 5.64 14.60 -12.01
C ILE A 417 6.98 15.26 -11.67
N ALA A 418 7.41 15.30 -10.41
CA ALA A 418 8.54 16.15 -10.00
C ALA A 418 9.24 15.64 -8.72
N TRP A 419 10.28 16.36 -8.27
CA TRP A 419 11.04 16.05 -7.05
C TRP A 419 11.76 14.71 -7.10
N GLY A 420 12.64 14.52 -8.10
CA GLY A 420 13.52 13.36 -8.19
C GLY A 420 12.82 12.00 -8.36
N VAL A 421 11.52 11.98 -8.69
CA VAL A 421 10.76 10.78 -9.06
C VAL A 421 11.40 10.05 -10.24
N GLU A 422 11.29 8.72 -10.27
CA GLU A 422 12.01 7.90 -11.23
C GLU A 422 11.22 6.69 -11.75
N ASN A 423 11.65 6.18 -12.90
CA ASN A 423 11.00 5.10 -13.64
C ASN A 423 9.47 5.29 -13.75
N ILE A 424 9.08 6.49 -14.16
CA ILE A 424 7.68 6.81 -14.40
C ILE A 424 7.32 6.44 -15.84
N LEU A 425 6.24 5.70 -16.04
CA LEU A 425 5.67 5.41 -17.35
C LEU A 425 4.28 6.02 -17.46
N VAL A 426 4.08 6.90 -18.42
CA VAL A 426 2.75 7.30 -18.89
C VAL A 426 2.57 6.64 -20.26
N ARG A 427 1.57 5.76 -20.41
CA ARG A 427 1.31 5.08 -21.68
C ARG A 427 -0.16 5.14 -22.06
N GLY A 428 -0.43 5.46 -23.32
CA GLY A 428 -1.78 5.70 -23.81
C GLY A 428 -2.40 6.95 -23.17
N GLY A 429 -3.73 7.05 -23.21
CA GLY A 429 -4.49 8.04 -22.46
C GLY A 429 -4.46 9.47 -23.02
N ARG A 430 -5.19 10.36 -22.35
CA ARG A 430 -5.43 11.75 -22.78
C ARG A 430 -5.39 12.72 -21.59
N PHE A 431 -4.42 13.63 -21.62
CA PHE A 431 -4.15 14.59 -20.56
C PHE A 431 -4.37 16.00 -21.13
N ASP A 432 -5.55 16.58 -20.94
CA ASP A 432 -5.92 17.88 -21.54
C ASP A 432 -5.28 19.06 -20.83
N GLY A 433 -5.05 18.92 -19.51
CA GLY A 433 -4.23 19.84 -18.75
C GLY A 433 -2.74 19.69 -19.09
N PRO A 434 -1.89 20.64 -18.67
CA PRO A 434 -0.45 20.53 -18.87
C PRO A 434 0.13 19.37 -18.07
N VAL A 435 1.05 18.63 -18.71
CA VAL A 435 1.87 17.60 -18.06
C VAL A 435 3.24 18.22 -17.72
N CYS A 436 3.48 18.39 -16.43
CA CYS A 436 4.60 19.13 -15.87
C CYS A 436 5.66 18.19 -15.30
N LEU A 437 6.76 18.02 -16.02
CA LEU A 437 7.92 17.23 -15.61
C LEU A 437 8.93 18.15 -14.90
N GLY A 438 9.10 17.95 -13.59
CA GLY A 438 10.12 18.63 -12.78
C GLY A 438 9.72 20.00 -12.19
N PHE A 439 8.42 20.30 -12.13
CA PHE A 439 7.84 21.51 -11.52
C PHE A 439 6.91 21.15 -10.36
N ALA A 440 6.93 21.89 -9.25
CA ALA A 440 5.98 21.65 -8.15
C ALA A 440 4.57 22.10 -8.54
N ALA A 441 3.56 21.50 -7.90
CA ALA A 441 2.22 22.08 -7.89
C ALA A 441 2.28 23.52 -7.39
N GLY A 442 1.59 24.44 -8.07
CA GLY A 442 1.54 25.86 -7.69
C GLY A 442 2.75 26.73 -8.08
N THR A 443 3.89 26.18 -8.53
CA THR A 443 4.99 27.03 -9.04
C THR A 443 4.72 27.46 -10.48
N LYS A 444 5.14 28.69 -10.83
CA LYS A 444 5.16 29.13 -12.24
C LYS A 444 6.20 28.30 -13.00
N PRO A 445 5.88 27.75 -14.19
CA PRO A 445 6.82 26.93 -14.98
C PRO A 445 8.10 27.64 -15.45
N LEU A 446 8.27 28.94 -15.15
CA LEU A 446 9.48 29.71 -15.43
C LEU A 446 10.47 29.75 -14.26
N GLU A 447 10.03 29.45 -13.04
CA GLU A 447 10.86 29.55 -11.82
C GLU A 447 11.54 28.22 -11.47
N GLY A 448 10.93 27.09 -11.86
CA GLY A 448 11.36 25.75 -11.44
C GLY A 448 11.22 25.54 -9.92
N ASN A 449 11.82 24.47 -9.41
CA ASN A 449 12.00 24.27 -7.95
C ASN A 449 13.49 24.27 -7.59
N GLY A 450 14.29 24.99 -8.38
CA GLY A 450 15.74 24.76 -8.49
C GLY A 450 16.07 23.30 -8.79
N THR A 451 17.26 22.89 -8.34
CA THR A 451 17.88 21.58 -8.55
C THR A 451 17.15 20.41 -7.87
N LYS A 452 16.23 20.69 -6.94
CA LYS A 452 15.32 19.68 -6.37
C LYS A 452 14.20 19.28 -7.32
N GLY A 453 13.82 20.16 -8.25
CA GLY A 453 12.66 20.01 -9.13
C GLY A 453 12.73 18.83 -10.10
N PRO A 454 13.80 18.67 -10.89
CA PRO A 454 13.87 17.73 -12.00
C PRO A 454 13.48 16.29 -11.66
N VAL A 455 12.99 15.58 -12.67
CA VAL A 455 12.73 14.13 -12.60
C VAL A 455 14.02 13.34 -12.82
N ARG A 456 14.13 12.12 -12.30
CA ARG A 456 15.25 11.22 -12.61
C ARG A 456 15.00 10.47 -13.91
N SER A 457 13.83 9.85 -14.08
CA SER A 457 13.43 9.30 -15.38
C SER A 457 11.92 9.19 -15.58
N VAL A 458 11.48 9.55 -16.79
CA VAL A 458 10.08 9.53 -17.23
C VAL A 458 10.03 9.07 -18.70
N THR A 459 9.10 8.17 -19.02
CA THR A 459 8.72 7.80 -20.39
C THR A 459 7.27 8.16 -20.61
N LEU A 460 6.97 8.95 -21.64
CA LEU A 460 5.64 9.09 -22.23
C LEU A 460 5.61 8.29 -23.52
N GLN A 461 4.58 7.46 -23.70
CA GLN A 461 4.43 6.56 -24.85
C GLN A 461 2.98 6.56 -25.35
N GLU A 462 2.75 6.81 -26.64
CA GLU A 462 1.40 6.74 -27.27
C GLU A 462 0.35 7.64 -26.57
N THR A 463 0.80 8.75 -25.95
CA THR A 463 -0.02 9.63 -25.11
C THR A 463 -0.37 10.93 -25.82
N ARG A 464 -1.61 11.42 -25.66
CA ARG A 464 -2.01 12.78 -26.05
C ARG A 464 -1.97 13.73 -24.86
N THR A 465 -1.32 14.88 -25.02
CA THR A 465 -1.15 15.90 -23.97
C THR A 465 -1.55 17.29 -24.45
N GLY A 466 -2.14 18.12 -23.58
CA GLY A 466 -2.51 19.50 -23.90
C GLY A 466 -1.29 20.40 -24.06
N GLN A 467 -0.28 20.21 -23.20
CA GLN A 467 1.06 20.79 -23.34
C GLN A 467 2.05 20.01 -22.46
N LEU A 468 3.28 19.80 -22.96
CA LEU A 468 4.41 19.35 -22.15
C LEU A 468 5.19 20.55 -21.60
N LEU A 469 5.46 20.52 -20.29
CA LEU A 469 6.36 21.45 -19.62
C LEU A 469 7.49 20.63 -18.98
N ILE A 470 8.73 20.85 -19.39
CA ILE A 470 9.90 20.03 -19.03
C ILE A 470 10.97 20.89 -18.35
N ASN A 471 11.32 20.54 -17.12
CA ASN A 471 12.52 21.02 -16.44
C ASN A 471 13.66 20.03 -16.70
N SER A 472 14.57 20.42 -17.59
CA SER A 472 15.73 19.65 -18.02
C SER A 472 17.04 20.08 -17.34
N GLN A 473 16.96 20.82 -16.23
CA GLN A 473 18.14 21.11 -15.40
C GLN A 473 18.71 19.83 -14.77
N ILE A 474 20.01 19.84 -14.42
CA ILE A 474 20.61 18.80 -13.58
C ILE A 474 19.92 18.81 -12.22
N GLY A 475 19.48 17.63 -11.77
CA GLY A 475 18.83 17.48 -10.48
C GLY A 475 19.82 17.05 -9.39
N ASN A 476 19.52 17.41 -8.13
CA ASN A 476 20.23 16.91 -6.96
C ASN A 476 19.23 16.64 -5.81
N PRO A 477 19.34 15.50 -5.09
CA PRO A 477 18.36 15.12 -4.08
C PRO A 477 18.55 15.80 -2.71
N THR A 478 19.57 16.62 -2.48
CA THR A 478 19.64 17.57 -1.34
C THR A 478 19.27 18.98 -1.76
N GLY A 479 19.36 19.28 -3.06
CA GLY A 479 19.18 20.60 -3.67
C GLY A 479 20.49 21.39 -3.84
N LYS A 480 21.63 20.74 -3.65
CA LYS A 480 22.95 21.36 -3.81
C LYS A 480 23.73 20.57 -4.88
N LEU A 481 24.02 21.20 -6.03
CA LEU A 481 24.87 20.56 -7.05
C LEU A 481 26.27 20.31 -6.48
N GLY A 482 26.91 19.22 -6.92
CA GLY A 482 28.22 18.80 -6.41
C GLY A 482 28.23 18.38 -4.94
N ASP A 483 27.09 17.93 -4.39
CA ASP A 483 27.03 17.32 -3.06
C ASP A 483 27.88 16.03 -3.02
N THR A 484 28.84 15.98 -2.08
CA THR A 484 29.86 14.93 -2.01
C THR A 484 29.36 13.59 -1.49
N ILE A 485 28.17 13.56 -0.87
CA ILE A 485 27.53 12.35 -0.33
C ILE A 485 26.41 11.88 -1.27
N HIS A 486 25.76 12.82 -1.94
CA HIS A 486 24.52 12.57 -2.67
C HIS A 486 24.61 13.09 -4.11
N PRO A 487 24.99 12.23 -5.08
CA PRO A 487 25.38 12.68 -6.40
C PRO A 487 24.23 13.31 -7.19
N ASP A 488 24.63 14.27 -8.03
CA ASP A 488 23.80 14.88 -9.07
C ASP A 488 23.28 13.83 -10.05
N TYR A 489 22.14 14.12 -10.68
CA TYR A 489 21.54 13.27 -11.69
C TYR A 489 21.08 14.06 -12.91
N VAL A 490 21.40 13.51 -14.08
CA VAL A 490 20.88 13.95 -15.37
C VAL A 490 19.49 13.34 -15.58
N PRO A 491 18.42 14.14 -15.76
CA PRO A 491 17.10 13.63 -16.11
C PRO A 491 17.14 12.82 -17.40
N ARG A 492 16.43 11.68 -17.42
CA ARG A 492 16.23 10.86 -18.64
C ARG A 492 14.76 10.89 -19.03
N ILE A 493 14.44 11.58 -20.12
CA ILE A 493 13.07 11.79 -20.58
C ILE A 493 12.92 11.14 -21.96
N ARG A 494 11.90 10.29 -22.11
CA ARG A 494 11.56 9.68 -23.41
C ARG A 494 10.16 10.12 -23.83
N LEU A 495 10.05 10.63 -25.05
CA LEU A 495 8.80 11.01 -25.70
C LEU A 495 8.65 10.12 -26.94
N LEU A 496 7.85 9.07 -26.82
CA LEU A 496 7.63 8.05 -27.86
C LEU A 496 6.21 8.20 -28.40
N GLN A 497 6.05 8.64 -29.64
CA GLN A 497 4.73 8.83 -30.28
C GLN A 497 3.79 9.73 -29.43
N VAL A 498 4.30 10.85 -28.92
CA VAL A 498 3.55 11.74 -28.00
C VAL A 498 2.90 12.89 -28.76
N GLN A 499 1.58 12.89 -28.81
CA GLN A 499 0.80 13.99 -29.41
C GLN A 499 0.67 15.16 -28.44
N GLN A 500 0.76 16.38 -28.96
CA GLN A 500 0.77 17.61 -28.18
C GLN A 500 -0.15 18.66 -28.82
N ASP A 501 -1.14 19.16 -28.08
CA ASP A 501 -2.05 20.21 -28.58
C ASP A 501 -1.37 21.58 -28.65
N ARG A 502 -0.26 21.75 -27.94
CA ARG A 502 0.62 22.92 -27.94
C ARG A 502 2.08 22.48 -27.84
N PRO A 503 3.03 23.17 -28.48
CA PRO A 503 4.45 22.83 -28.39
C PRO A 503 4.96 22.70 -26.95
N ALA A 504 5.85 21.72 -26.75
CA ALA A 504 6.58 21.55 -25.50
C ALA A 504 7.34 22.83 -25.12
N ARG A 505 7.41 23.12 -23.82
CA ARG A 505 8.31 24.14 -23.27
C ARG A 505 9.34 23.46 -22.40
N ILE A 506 10.60 23.71 -22.70
CA ILE A 506 11.77 23.06 -22.08
C ILE A 506 12.61 24.15 -21.40
N ILE A 507 13.09 23.93 -20.17
CA ILE A 507 14.00 24.85 -19.47
C ILE A 507 15.30 24.16 -19.05
N GLY A 508 16.43 24.76 -19.43
CA GLY A 508 17.77 24.20 -19.20
C GLY A 508 18.12 23.06 -20.16
N GLU A 509 19.40 22.69 -20.20
CA GLU A 509 19.97 21.80 -21.24
C GLU A 509 20.61 20.52 -20.66
N GLY A 510 20.45 20.28 -19.35
CA GLY A 510 21.12 19.21 -18.61
C GLY A 510 20.44 17.83 -18.64
N ALA A 511 19.44 17.60 -19.49
CA ALA A 511 18.68 16.35 -19.57
C ALA A 511 18.95 15.59 -20.87
N ARG A 512 18.93 14.25 -20.79
CA ARG A 512 18.88 13.38 -21.96
C ARG A 512 17.42 13.22 -22.36
N ILE A 513 16.98 13.99 -23.36
CA ILE A 513 15.66 13.91 -23.96
C ILE A 513 15.77 13.09 -25.25
N GLU A 514 15.08 11.94 -25.29
CA GLU A 514 14.91 11.11 -26.47
C GLU A 514 13.51 11.35 -27.03
N ILE A 515 13.41 11.76 -28.31
CA ILE A 515 12.14 11.97 -29.01
C ILE A 515 12.10 10.99 -30.18
N ARG A 516 11.02 10.23 -30.28
CA ARG A 516 10.71 9.37 -31.43
C ARG A 516 9.28 9.59 -31.85
N ASP A 517 9.09 10.33 -32.94
CA ASP A 517 7.78 10.45 -33.57
C ASP A 517 7.46 9.17 -34.34
N GLY A 518 6.17 8.80 -34.38
CA GLY A 518 5.74 7.59 -35.06
C GLY A 518 5.74 7.79 -36.58
N SER A 519 6.68 7.18 -37.28
CA SER A 519 6.51 6.89 -38.71
C SER A 519 5.44 5.80 -38.87
N PRO A 520 4.55 5.89 -39.88
CA PRO A 520 3.70 4.78 -40.25
C PRO A 520 4.53 3.74 -41.03
N GLU A 521 4.61 2.53 -40.50
CA GLU A 521 4.96 1.29 -41.22
C GLU A 521 3.84 0.26 -41.01
#